data_AF-A0A8J4WCS3-F1
#
_entry.id   AF-A0A8J4WCS3-F1
#
_cell.length_a   1.000
_cell.length_b   1.000
_cell.length_c   1.000
_cell.angle_alpha   90.00
_cell.angle_beta   90.00
_cell.angle_gamma   90.00
#
_symmetry.space_group_name_H-M   'P 1'
#
loop_
_entity.id
_entity.type
_entity.pdbx_description
1 polymer ?
#
loop_
_entity_poly.entity_id
_entity_poly.type
_entity_poly.pdbx_seq_one_letter_code
_entity_poly.pdbx_strand_id
1 'polypeptide(L)'
;MYAHSSPAFMAIFRFLQLIYFQVCTNAIQVTSTEKSKVLGISVILNDVYYASEIEEVCLVDDNQFTLTISNDSGPLSFIHDACDSIVQAIIHIRTRWALSQPDTHTMHTKLRPRDVPGTLLNIALLNLGSSDPTLRSTAYNLLCALTQTFNLKIEGQLLETSGLCIPGNNTLFIAEISKRLAQLEPHLTLEFLDECIQGFSRSSIEMKHLCLEYITPWLRNLTRFCRSDDAKRQK
;
A
#
# COMPACT_ATOMS: atom_id res chain seq x y z
N MET A 1 20.54 -23.12 17.30
CA MET A 1 20.15 -24.45 17.79
C MET A 1 18.71 -24.66 17.33
N TYR A 2 18.51 -25.43 16.26
CA TYR A 2 17.18 -25.64 15.68
C TYR A 2 16.44 -26.67 16.51
N ALA A 3 15.37 -26.26 17.19
CA ALA A 3 14.42 -27.16 17.81
C ALA A 3 13.20 -27.27 16.90
N HIS A 4 13.11 -28.38 16.17
CA HIS A 4 11.88 -28.83 15.54
C HIS A 4 11.12 -29.66 16.58
N SER A 5 9.87 -29.28 16.91
CA SER A 5 8.69 -30.17 16.90
C SER A 5 7.45 -29.52 17.56
N SER A 6 6.40 -29.36 16.74
CA SER A 6 4.98 -29.04 17.03
C SER A 6 4.66 -27.68 17.68
N PRO A 7 3.54 -27.00 17.35
CA PRO A 7 2.17 -27.54 17.45
C PRO A 7 1.14 -27.05 16.38
N ALA A 8 -0.03 -27.67 16.38
CA ALA A 8 -1.23 -27.12 15.74
C ALA A 8 -1.79 -25.98 16.62
N PHE A 9 -1.95 -24.79 16.05
CA PHE A 9 -2.51 -23.60 16.69
C PHE A 9 -3.98 -23.43 16.28
N MET A 10 -4.80 -22.78 17.11
CA MET A 10 -6.14 -22.32 16.72
C MET A 10 -6.12 -20.81 16.47
N ALA A 11 -6.43 -20.37 15.25
CA ALA A 11 -6.75 -18.98 14.96
C ALA A 11 -8.27 -18.80 15.00
N ILE A 12 -8.75 -17.76 15.69
CA ILE A 12 -10.13 -17.32 15.56
C ILE A 12 -10.16 -16.24 14.50
N PHE A 13 -10.53 -16.61 13.29
CA PHE A 13 -10.85 -15.65 12.23
C PHE A 13 -12.27 -15.89 11.75
N ARG A 14 -13.27 -15.43 12.52
CA ARG A 14 -14.73 -15.63 12.28
C ARG A 14 -15.20 -17.10 12.19
N PHE A 15 -14.29 -18.05 12.07
CA PHE A 15 -14.39 -19.50 12.22
C PHE A 15 -13.14 -19.97 12.96
N LEU A 16 -13.27 -21.00 13.81
CA LEU A 16 -12.15 -21.66 14.50
C LEU A 16 -11.36 -22.47 13.47
N GLN A 17 -10.23 -21.93 12.99
CA GLN A 17 -9.38 -22.62 12.01
C GLN A 17 -8.05 -23.02 12.64
N LEU A 18 -7.63 -24.26 12.38
CA LEU A 18 -6.30 -24.70 12.76
C LEU A 18 -5.24 -24.07 11.83
N ILE A 19 -4.17 -23.58 12.43
CA ILE A 19 -3.05 -22.92 11.78
C ILE A 19 -1.74 -23.43 12.39
N TYR A 20 -0.62 -23.07 11.78
CA TYR A 20 0.70 -23.17 12.37
C TYR A 20 1.22 -21.74 12.58
N PHE A 21 1.63 -21.43 13.81
CA PHE A 21 2.08 -20.10 14.19
C PHE A 21 3.57 -20.16 14.53
N GLN A 22 4.37 -19.36 13.86
CA GLN A 22 5.81 -19.32 14.06
C GLN A 22 6.28 -17.89 14.29
N VAL A 23 6.98 -17.68 15.41
CA VAL A 23 7.70 -16.43 15.67
C VAL A 23 9.11 -16.59 15.12
N CYS A 24 9.38 -15.95 13.98
CA CYS A 24 10.71 -15.87 13.38
C CYS A 24 11.49 -14.69 13.99
N THR A 25 12.76 -14.53 13.60
CA THR A 25 13.59 -13.42 14.10
C THR A 25 12.92 -12.07 13.87
N ASN A 26 12.50 -11.73 12.65
CA ASN A 26 11.99 -10.39 12.28
C ASN A 26 10.50 -10.35 11.92
N ALA A 27 9.78 -11.47 12.05
CA ALA A 27 8.41 -11.59 11.58
C ALA A 27 7.67 -12.73 12.31
N ILE A 28 6.35 -12.70 12.24
CA ILE A 28 5.45 -13.78 12.61
C ILE A 28 4.94 -14.41 11.31
N GLN A 29 4.81 -15.73 11.30
CA GLN A 29 4.18 -16.47 10.21
C GLN A 29 2.97 -17.22 10.73
N VAL A 30 1.85 -17.08 10.02
CA VAL A 30 0.60 -17.78 10.26
C VAL A 30 0.28 -18.61 9.03
N THR A 31 0.48 -19.92 9.11
CA THR A 31 0.28 -20.84 8.00
C THR A 31 -1.01 -21.63 8.19
N SER A 32 -1.88 -21.68 7.19
CA SER A 32 -3.09 -22.52 7.24
C SER A 32 -2.73 -24.01 7.23
N THR A 33 -3.44 -24.83 8.03
CA THR A 33 -3.29 -26.30 7.93
C THR A 33 -4.02 -26.88 6.71
N GLU A 34 -5.09 -26.22 6.27
CA GLU A 34 -5.91 -26.64 5.14
C GLU A 34 -5.62 -25.84 3.88
N LYS A 35 -5.75 -26.49 2.72
CA LYS A 35 -5.58 -25.82 1.43
C LYS A 35 -6.81 -24.99 1.09
N SER A 36 -6.59 -23.74 0.73
CA SER A 36 -7.60 -22.85 0.18
C SER A 36 -7.54 -22.84 -1.35
N LYS A 37 -8.68 -22.66 -2.01
CA LYS A 37 -8.72 -22.45 -3.46
C LYS A 37 -8.51 -20.97 -3.77
N VAL A 38 -7.37 -20.64 -4.36
CA VAL A 38 -7.06 -19.30 -4.85
C VAL A 38 -6.96 -19.39 -6.38
N LEU A 39 -7.82 -18.64 -7.09
CA LEU A 39 -7.92 -18.67 -8.55
C LEU A 39 -8.08 -20.10 -9.12
N GLY A 40 -8.81 -20.97 -8.39
CA GLY A 40 -9.04 -22.37 -8.77
C GLY A 40 -7.90 -23.33 -8.41
N ILE A 41 -6.75 -22.83 -7.95
CA ILE A 41 -5.59 -23.63 -7.54
C ILE A 41 -5.63 -23.85 -6.03
N SER A 42 -5.43 -25.10 -5.62
CA SER A 42 -5.42 -25.48 -4.20
C SER A 42 -4.04 -25.23 -3.59
N VAL A 43 -3.94 -24.25 -2.70
CA VAL A 43 -2.69 -23.77 -2.10
C VAL A 43 -2.79 -23.67 -0.57
N ILE A 44 -1.66 -23.77 0.12
CA ILE A 44 -1.56 -23.42 1.54
C ILE A 44 -1.31 -21.93 1.65
N LEU A 45 -2.10 -21.25 2.47
CA LEU A 45 -1.91 -19.83 2.76
C LEU A 45 -0.88 -19.65 3.86
N ASN A 46 -0.01 -18.66 3.70
CA ASN A 46 1.01 -18.31 4.70
C ASN A 46 1.07 -16.79 4.82
N ASP A 47 0.48 -16.27 5.88
CA ASP A 47 0.47 -14.85 6.20
C ASP A 47 1.73 -14.50 6.98
N VAL A 48 2.45 -13.46 6.53
CA VAL A 48 3.72 -13.03 7.12
C VAL A 48 3.59 -11.60 7.61
N TYR A 49 3.70 -11.42 8.92
CA TYR A 49 3.61 -10.11 9.59
C TYR A 49 4.98 -9.71 10.10
N TYR A 50 5.55 -8.63 9.58
CA TYR A 50 6.86 -8.14 10.03
C TYR A 50 6.75 -7.46 11.39
N ALA A 51 7.83 -7.50 12.17
CA ALA A 51 7.90 -6.82 13.47
C ALA A 51 7.57 -5.31 13.39
N SER A 52 7.85 -4.68 12.24
CA SER A 52 7.51 -3.29 11.95
C SER A 52 6.02 -2.99 11.83
N GLU A 53 5.20 -4.01 11.57
CA GLU A 53 3.75 -3.90 11.34
C GLU A 53 2.94 -4.23 12.59
N ILE A 54 3.60 -4.67 13.67
CA ILE A 54 2.93 -5.04 14.91
C ILE A 54 2.71 -3.78 15.74
N GLU A 55 1.47 -3.32 15.81
CA GLU A 55 1.07 -2.16 16.60
C GLU A 55 0.88 -2.53 18.06
N GLU A 56 0.29 -3.69 18.31
CA GLU A 56 -0.04 -4.13 19.66
C GLU A 56 -0.16 -5.65 19.72
N VAL A 57 0.20 -6.21 20.88
CA VAL A 57 -0.11 -7.60 21.24
C VAL A 57 -0.65 -7.58 22.67
N CYS A 58 -1.81 -8.17 22.88
CA CYS A 58 -2.49 -8.19 24.18
C CYS A 58 -2.85 -9.63 24.55
N LEU A 59 -2.52 -10.04 25.77
CA LEU A 59 -3.09 -11.25 26.36
C LEU A 59 -4.53 -10.92 26.77
N VAL A 60 -5.49 -11.72 26.34
CA VAL A 60 -6.91 -11.58 26.71
C VAL A 60 -7.19 -12.44 27.94
N ASP A 61 -6.82 -13.72 27.87
CA ASP A 61 -6.94 -14.74 28.92
C ASP A 61 -5.75 -15.72 28.81
N ASP A 62 -5.63 -16.69 29.74
CA ASP A 62 -4.54 -17.69 29.78
C ASP A 62 -4.33 -18.44 28.45
N ASN A 63 -5.42 -18.63 27.68
CA ASN A 63 -5.41 -19.37 26.43
C ASN A 63 -5.70 -18.50 25.21
N GLN A 64 -5.82 -17.17 25.34
CA GLN A 64 -6.16 -16.30 24.23
C GLN A 64 -5.32 -15.02 24.21
N PHE A 65 -4.83 -14.64 23.02
CA PHE A 65 -4.21 -13.34 22.78
C PHE A 65 -4.71 -12.69 21.49
N THR A 66 -4.57 -11.37 21.41
CA THR A 66 -4.87 -10.57 20.22
C THR A 66 -3.63 -9.89 19.68
N LEU A 67 -3.57 -9.75 18.36
CA LEU A 67 -2.51 -9.06 17.63
C LEU A 67 -3.12 -7.96 16.76
N THR A 68 -2.72 -6.72 16.99
CA THR A 68 -3.11 -5.57 16.15
C THR A 68 -2.01 -5.31 15.14
N ILE A 69 -2.35 -5.43 13.86
CA ILE A 69 -1.44 -5.22 12.74
C ILE A 69 -1.79 -3.90 12.05
N SER A 70 -0.76 -3.12 11.72
CA SER A 70 -0.91 -1.88 10.97
C SER A 70 -1.62 -2.12 9.64
N ASN A 71 -2.65 -1.30 9.39
CA ASN A 71 -3.46 -1.33 8.17
C ASN A 71 -4.29 -2.61 7.96
N ASP A 72 -4.47 -3.46 8.98
CA ASP A 72 -5.44 -4.54 8.94
C ASP A 72 -6.84 -4.05 9.38
N SER A 73 -7.88 -4.81 9.02
CA SER A 73 -9.29 -4.47 9.26
C SER A 73 -9.73 -4.58 10.72
N GLY A 74 -8.86 -5.09 11.60
CA GLY A 74 -9.10 -5.24 13.04
C GLY A 74 -8.06 -6.15 13.71
N PRO A 75 -8.18 -6.36 15.03
CA PRO A 75 -7.28 -7.25 15.77
C PRO A 75 -7.49 -8.71 15.38
N LEU A 76 -6.39 -9.43 15.19
CA LEU A 76 -6.35 -10.87 14.99
C LEU A 76 -6.43 -11.58 16.34
N SER A 77 -7.29 -12.60 16.49
CA SER A 77 -7.44 -13.35 17.74
C SER A 77 -6.90 -14.78 17.60
N PHE A 78 -6.10 -15.22 18.56
CA PHE A 78 -5.46 -16.53 18.56
C PHE A 78 -5.69 -17.23 19.90
N ILE A 79 -5.88 -18.55 19.85
CA ILE A 79 -6.02 -19.41 21.03
C ILE A 79 -4.89 -20.43 21.06
N HIS A 80 -4.20 -20.50 22.19
CA HIS A 80 -3.14 -21.49 22.44
C HIS A 80 -2.86 -21.63 23.94
N ASP A 81 -2.48 -22.82 24.40
CA ASP A 81 -2.20 -23.06 25.83
C ASP A 81 -0.90 -22.40 26.34
N ALA A 82 -0.12 -21.84 25.43
CA ALA A 82 1.18 -21.21 25.71
C ALA A 82 1.20 -19.72 25.35
N CYS A 83 0.05 -19.03 25.48
CA CYS A 83 -0.10 -17.63 25.07
C CYS A 83 0.96 -16.72 25.68
N ASP A 84 1.27 -16.84 26.97
CA ASP A 84 2.32 -16.03 27.61
C ASP A 84 3.66 -16.12 26.87
N SER A 85 4.10 -17.34 26.54
CA SER A 85 5.39 -17.55 25.86
C SER A 85 5.41 -16.93 24.47
N ILE A 86 4.28 -16.99 23.76
CA ILE A 86 4.13 -16.47 22.41
C ILE A 86 4.09 -14.95 22.45
N VAL A 87 3.27 -14.37 23.33
CA VAL A 87 3.17 -12.91 23.52
C VAL A 87 4.54 -12.34 23.89
N GLN A 88 5.29 -12.97 24.80
CA GLN A 88 6.64 -12.55 25.14
C GLN A 88 7.61 -12.61 23.95
N ALA A 89 7.54 -13.67 23.12
CA ALA A 89 8.35 -13.77 21.91
C ALA A 89 8.00 -12.66 20.89
N ILE A 90 6.71 -12.33 20.75
CA ILE A 90 6.25 -11.24 19.88
C ILE A 90 6.73 -9.88 20.39
N ILE A 91 6.58 -9.60 21.69
CA ILE A 91 7.10 -8.38 22.33
C ILE A 91 8.60 -8.27 22.11
N HIS A 92 9.33 -9.37 22.25
CA HIS A 92 10.77 -9.42 22.06
C HIS A 92 11.18 -9.01 20.62
N ILE A 93 10.56 -9.60 19.59
CA ILE A 93 10.91 -9.25 18.21
C ILE A 93 10.54 -7.81 17.86
N ARG A 94 9.43 -7.28 18.39
CA ARG A 94 8.98 -5.91 18.20
C ARG A 94 9.94 -4.91 18.87
N THR A 95 10.31 -5.18 20.12
CA THR A 95 11.25 -4.34 20.89
C THR A 95 12.62 -4.32 20.23
N ARG A 96 13.12 -5.50 19.82
CA ARG A 96 14.38 -5.61 19.10
C ARG A 96 14.37 -4.85 17.78
N TRP A 97 13.27 -4.91 17.03
CA TRP A 97 13.10 -4.12 15.82
C TRP A 97 13.12 -2.62 16.13
N ALA A 98 12.35 -2.16 17.12
CA ALA A 98 12.29 -0.75 17.51
C ALA A 98 13.67 -0.20 17.90
N LEU A 99 14.46 -0.97 18.66
CA LEU A 99 15.84 -0.62 19.05
C LEU A 99 16.84 -0.65 17.88
N SER A 100 16.53 -1.39 16.81
CA SER A 100 17.41 -1.50 15.63
C SER A 100 17.20 -0.37 14.61
N GLN A 101 16.20 0.49 14.81
CA GLN A 101 15.91 1.55 13.86
C GLN A 101 16.78 2.78 14.11
N PRO A 102 17.33 3.41 13.05
CA PRO A 102 18.00 4.70 13.16
C PRO A 102 16.98 5.81 13.52
N ASP A 103 17.44 6.86 14.21
CA ASP A 103 16.61 8.02 14.63
C ASP A 103 15.86 8.72 13.48
N THR A 104 16.27 8.48 12.24
CA THR A 104 15.63 8.95 11.01
C THR A 104 14.81 7.84 10.36
N HIS A 105 13.55 7.75 10.77
CA HIS A 105 12.59 6.79 10.23
C HIS A 105 12.20 7.16 8.79
N THR A 106 12.81 6.56 7.77
CA THR A 106 12.17 6.47 6.43
C THR A 106 11.33 5.20 6.42
N MET A 107 10.13 5.25 7.01
CA MET A 107 9.13 4.25 6.66
C MET A 107 8.87 4.39 5.16
N HIS A 108 9.28 3.41 4.37
CA HIS A 108 8.68 3.24 3.06
C HIS A 108 7.23 2.84 3.33
N THR A 109 6.30 3.76 3.11
CA THR A 109 4.87 3.52 3.21
C THR A 109 4.56 2.31 2.31
N LYS A 110 4.17 1.17 2.88
CA LYS A 110 3.81 -0.01 2.09
C LYS A 110 2.63 0.38 1.21
N LEU A 111 2.81 0.25 -0.11
CA LEU A 111 1.77 0.56 -1.10
C LEU A 111 0.54 -0.32 -0.83
N ARG A 112 -0.59 0.30 -0.47
CA ARG A 112 -1.85 -0.45 -0.29
C ARG A 112 -2.51 -0.63 -1.66
N PRO A 113 -3.27 -1.71 -1.89
CA PRO A 113 -3.99 -1.91 -3.16
C PRO A 113 -4.84 -0.70 -3.59
N ARG A 114 -5.41 0.03 -2.62
CA ARG A 114 -6.18 1.25 -2.89
C ARG A 114 -5.33 2.41 -3.40
N ASP A 115 -4.07 2.53 -2.96
CA ASP A 115 -3.20 3.66 -3.32
C ASP A 115 -2.49 3.44 -4.67
N VAL A 116 -2.55 2.21 -5.20
CA VAL A 116 -1.88 1.81 -6.44
C VAL A 116 -2.18 2.75 -7.62
N PRO A 117 -3.44 3.15 -7.90
CA PRO A 117 -3.73 3.99 -9.06
C PRO A 117 -3.09 5.37 -8.95
N GLY A 118 -3.22 6.05 -7.81
CA GLY A 118 -2.62 7.35 -7.54
C GLY A 118 -1.09 7.34 -7.58
N THR A 119 -0.46 6.34 -6.95
CA THR A 119 0.99 6.19 -6.98
C THR A 119 1.50 5.97 -8.40
N LEU A 120 0.91 5.03 -9.14
CA LEU A 120 1.35 4.74 -10.51
C LEU A 120 1.06 5.91 -11.46
N LEU A 121 -0.01 6.67 -11.24
CA LEU A 121 -0.30 7.88 -12.00
C LEU A 121 0.77 8.96 -11.79
N ASN A 122 1.20 9.21 -10.54
CA ASN A 122 2.29 10.14 -10.26
C ASN A 122 3.60 9.68 -10.93
N ILE A 123 3.92 8.38 -10.85
CA ILE A 123 5.08 7.79 -11.53
C ILE A 123 5.02 8.04 -13.04
N ALA A 124 3.85 7.83 -13.67
CA ALA A 124 3.69 8.06 -15.10
C ALA A 124 3.86 9.54 -15.47
N LEU A 125 3.15 10.45 -14.79
CA LEU A 125 3.17 11.89 -15.12
C LEU A 125 4.54 12.53 -14.87
N LEU A 126 5.24 12.15 -13.78
CA LEU A 126 6.57 12.66 -13.49
C LEU A 126 7.60 12.18 -14.52
N ASN A 127 7.59 10.89 -14.86
CA ASN A 127 8.57 10.32 -15.78
C ASN A 127 8.33 10.70 -17.25
N LEU A 128 7.12 11.12 -17.62
CA LEU A 128 6.85 11.77 -18.92
C LEU A 128 7.67 13.06 -19.09
N GLY A 129 8.02 13.75 -18.01
CA GLY A 129 8.88 14.94 -18.03
C GLY A 129 10.36 14.66 -18.19
N SER A 130 10.80 13.40 -18.25
CA SER A 130 12.22 13.04 -18.29
C SER A 130 12.91 13.57 -19.56
N SER A 131 14.19 13.91 -19.44
CA SER A 131 15.05 14.18 -20.60
C SER A 131 15.33 12.92 -21.42
N ASP A 132 15.33 11.73 -20.79
CA ASP A 132 15.53 10.44 -21.44
C ASP A 132 14.29 10.04 -22.26
N PRO A 133 14.40 9.95 -23.61
CA PRO A 133 13.30 9.54 -24.48
C PRO A 133 12.74 8.15 -24.14
N THR A 134 13.58 7.22 -23.70
CA THR A 134 13.17 5.84 -23.39
C THR A 134 12.28 5.80 -22.16
N LEU A 135 12.68 6.52 -21.10
CA LEU A 135 11.87 6.68 -19.90
C LEU A 135 10.53 7.36 -20.19
N ARG A 136 10.51 8.38 -21.06
CA ARG A 136 9.25 9.03 -21.46
C ARG A 136 8.29 8.06 -22.17
N SER A 137 8.78 7.30 -23.15
CA SER A 137 7.95 6.31 -23.86
C SER A 137 7.45 5.22 -22.91
N THR A 138 8.28 4.77 -21.96
CA THR A 138 7.88 3.80 -20.94
C THR A 138 6.80 4.37 -20.00
N ALA A 139 6.96 5.63 -19.57
CA ALA A 139 5.99 6.33 -18.74
C ALA A 139 4.65 6.56 -19.45
N TYR A 140 4.69 6.85 -20.75
CA TYR A 140 3.49 6.93 -21.58
C TYR A 140 2.76 5.59 -21.67
N ASN A 141 3.47 4.50 -21.93
CA ASN A 141 2.87 3.17 -21.97
C ASN A 141 2.29 2.77 -20.61
N LEU A 142 2.97 3.14 -19.52
CA LEU A 142 2.42 2.98 -18.17
C LEU A 142 1.11 3.75 -18.01
N LEU A 143 1.04 5.02 -18.44
CA LEU A 143 -0.20 5.80 -18.42
C LEU A 143 -1.33 5.14 -19.22
N CYS A 144 -1.04 4.63 -20.42
CA CYS A 144 -2.00 3.86 -21.22
C CYS A 144 -2.49 2.61 -20.46
N ALA A 145 -1.57 1.81 -19.93
CA ALA A 145 -1.92 0.61 -19.17
C ALA A 145 -2.75 0.94 -17.92
N LEU A 146 -2.43 2.02 -17.20
CA LEU A 146 -3.17 2.46 -16.02
C LEU A 146 -4.60 2.85 -16.35
N THR A 147 -4.76 3.67 -17.39
CA THR A 147 -6.08 4.13 -17.81
C THR A 147 -6.97 2.98 -18.26
N GLN A 148 -6.42 1.99 -18.96
CA GLN A 148 -7.13 0.77 -19.33
C GLN A 148 -7.44 -0.13 -18.12
N THR A 149 -6.46 -0.36 -17.24
CA THR A 149 -6.58 -1.29 -16.10
C THR A 149 -7.59 -0.80 -15.06
N PHE A 150 -7.58 0.50 -14.75
CA PHE A 150 -8.46 1.10 -13.75
C PHE A 150 -9.68 1.79 -14.37
N ASN A 151 -9.86 1.66 -15.70
CA ASN A 151 -10.95 2.28 -16.46
C ASN A 151 -11.06 3.80 -16.22
N LEU A 152 -9.91 4.48 -16.16
CA LEU A 152 -9.85 5.93 -15.96
C LEU A 152 -10.33 6.64 -17.22
N LYS A 153 -11.26 7.57 -17.07
CA LYS A 153 -11.93 8.21 -18.21
C LYS A 153 -11.04 9.24 -18.90
N ILE A 154 -10.15 8.81 -19.78
CA ILE A 154 -9.35 9.68 -20.68
C ILE A 154 -9.66 9.36 -22.15
N GLU A 155 -10.96 9.29 -22.47
CA GLU A 155 -11.43 8.81 -23.78
C GLU A 155 -10.78 9.56 -24.96
N GLY A 156 -10.20 8.80 -25.88
CA GLY A 156 -9.74 9.27 -27.20
C GLY A 156 -8.42 10.04 -27.24
N GLN A 157 -7.71 10.22 -26.13
CA GLN A 157 -6.46 11.00 -26.09
C GLN A 157 -5.18 10.17 -26.01
N LEU A 158 -5.28 8.90 -25.60
CA LEU A 158 -4.14 8.00 -25.45
C LEU A 158 -4.24 6.85 -26.45
N LEU A 159 -3.13 6.58 -27.14
CA LEU A 159 -3.01 5.53 -28.15
C LEU A 159 -1.72 4.77 -27.89
N GLU A 160 -1.85 3.50 -27.50
CA GLU A 160 -0.71 2.61 -27.38
C GLU A 160 -0.33 2.12 -28.78
N THR A 161 0.88 2.45 -29.25
CA THR A 161 1.38 2.01 -30.56
C THR A 161 2.87 1.73 -30.49
N SER A 162 3.29 0.61 -31.09
CA SER A 162 4.70 0.26 -31.22
C SER A 162 5.44 1.32 -32.05
N GLY A 163 6.50 1.91 -31.49
CA GLY A 163 7.32 2.91 -32.17
C GLY A 163 6.90 4.37 -31.91
N LEU A 164 5.96 4.62 -30.99
CA LEU A 164 5.62 5.98 -30.56
C LEU A 164 6.81 6.64 -29.84
N CYS A 165 7.17 7.85 -30.28
CA CYS A 165 8.17 8.68 -29.63
C CYS A 165 7.50 9.87 -28.91
N ILE A 166 7.86 10.08 -27.65
CA ILE A 166 7.34 11.20 -26.85
C ILE A 166 8.33 12.37 -26.94
N PRO A 167 7.91 13.56 -27.45
CA PRO A 167 8.78 14.72 -27.54
C PRO A 167 9.18 15.22 -26.14
N GLY A 168 10.33 15.91 -26.04
CA GLY A 168 10.81 16.44 -24.75
C GLY A 168 10.05 17.67 -24.27
N ASN A 169 9.46 18.46 -25.17
CA ASN A 169 8.57 19.57 -24.81
C ASN A 169 7.12 19.07 -24.76
N ASN A 170 6.78 18.36 -23.70
CA ASN A 170 5.49 17.70 -23.53
C ASN A 170 4.73 18.15 -22.25
N THR A 171 5.22 19.18 -21.56
CA THR A 171 4.63 19.70 -20.32
C THR A 171 3.14 20.00 -20.47
N LEU A 172 2.75 20.67 -21.57
CA LEU A 172 1.34 20.98 -21.85
C LEU A 172 0.47 19.72 -21.98
N PHE A 173 1.01 18.67 -22.59
CA PHE A 173 0.33 17.39 -22.71
C PHE A 173 0.11 16.76 -21.32
N ILE A 174 1.16 16.73 -20.49
CA ILE A 174 1.09 16.19 -19.12
C ILE A 174 0.06 16.98 -18.28
N ALA A 175 0.10 18.31 -18.35
CA ALA A 175 -0.81 19.18 -17.61
C ALA A 175 -2.28 18.99 -18.03
N GLU A 176 -2.57 18.86 -19.32
CA GLU A 176 -3.95 18.68 -19.80
C GLU A 176 -4.50 17.29 -19.45
N ILE A 177 -3.69 16.24 -19.56
CA ILE A 177 -4.04 14.89 -19.09
C ILE A 177 -4.37 14.91 -17.60
N SER A 178 -3.49 15.50 -16.78
CA SER A 178 -3.69 15.58 -15.33
C SER A 178 -4.95 16.36 -14.98
N LYS A 179 -5.20 17.48 -15.67
CA LYS A 179 -6.40 18.29 -15.49
C LYS A 179 -7.68 17.54 -15.82
N ARG A 180 -7.67 16.71 -16.87
CA ARG A 180 -8.81 15.89 -17.27
C ARG A 180 -9.08 14.79 -16.24
N LEU A 181 -8.03 14.10 -15.80
CA LEU A 181 -8.12 13.10 -14.72
C LEU A 181 -8.65 13.71 -13.42
N ALA A 182 -8.14 14.87 -13.00
CA ALA A 182 -8.63 15.53 -11.80
C ALA A 182 -10.13 15.87 -11.87
N GLN A 183 -10.67 16.14 -13.07
CA GLN A 183 -12.10 16.41 -13.26
C GLN A 183 -12.95 15.14 -13.23
N LEU A 184 -12.48 14.08 -13.88
CA LEU A 184 -13.26 12.87 -14.11
C LEU A 184 -13.09 11.82 -13.01
N GLU A 185 -11.91 11.78 -12.38
CA GLU A 185 -11.52 10.83 -11.34
C GLU A 185 -11.16 11.53 -10.02
N PRO A 186 -12.05 12.38 -9.46
CA PRO A 186 -11.75 13.15 -8.24
C PRO A 186 -11.50 12.29 -7.00
N HIS A 187 -11.93 11.02 -7.02
CA HIS A 187 -11.73 10.08 -5.91
C HIS A 187 -10.25 9.74 -5.68
N LEU A 188 -9.40 9.85 -6.71
CA LEU A 188 -7.96 9.60 -6.64
C LEU A 188 -7.17 10.77 -6.01
N THR A 189 -7.83 11.88 -5.68
CA THR A 189 -7.15 13.12 -5.28
C THR A 189 -6.19 12.93 -4.10
N LEU A 190 -6.63 12.25 -3.03
CA LEU A 190 -5.84 12.17 -1.81
C LEU A 190 -4.59 11.29 -2.00
N GLU A 191 -4.74 10.12 -2.59
CA GLU A 191 -3.62 9.20 -2.89
C GLU A 191 -2.64 9.81 -3.90
N PHE A 192 -3.15 10.48 -4.94
CA PHE A 192 -2.32 11.12 -5.94
C PHE A 192 -1.49 12.25 -5.31
N LEU A 193 -2.12 13.15 -4.55
CA LEU A 193 -1.43 14.27 -3.91
C LEU A 193 -0.40 13.82 -2.88
N ASP A 194 -0.73 12.81 -2.07
CA ASP A 194 0.20 12.26 -1.08
C ASP A 194 1.49 11.80 -1.76
N GLU A 195 1.36 11.04 -2.86
CA GLU A 195 2.52 10.54 -3.56
C GLU A 195 3.31 11.61 -4.32
N CYS A 196 2.61 12.61 -4.85
CA CYS A 196 3.24 13.76 -5.46
C CYS A 196 4.10 14.52 -4.43
N ILE A 197 3.59 14.75 -3.22
CA ILE A 197 4.30 15.47 -2.15
C ILE A 197 5.54 14.69 -1.70
N GLN A 198 5.41 13.38 -1.51
CA GLN A 198 6.54 12.51 -1.17
C GLN A 198 7.64 12.60 -2.24
N GLY A 199 7.27 12.49 -3.53
CA GLY A 199 8.19 12.60 -4.66
C GLY A 199 8.77 13.99 -4.87
N PHE A 200 8.01 15.05 -4.56
CA PHE A 200 8.40 16.44 -4.75
C PHE A 200 9.69 16.78 -4.00
N SER A 201 9.81 16.32 -2.76
CA SER A 201 10.98 16.59 -1.90
C SER A 201 12.31 16.08 -2.50
N ARG A 202 12.26 14.98 -3.26
CA ARG A 202 13.42 14.28 -3.84
C ARG A 202 13.69 14.64 -5.30
N SER A 203 12.81 15.40 -5.93
CA SER A 203 12.87 15.75 -7.35
C SER A 203 13.83 16.91 -7.64
N SER A 204 14.37 16.96 -8.87
CA SER A 204 15.13 18.11 -9.36
C SER A 204 14.25 19.36 -9.47
N ILE A 205 14.86 20.53 -9.67
CA ILE A 205 14.13 21.80 -9.75
C ILE A 205 13.17 21.80 -10.96
N GLU A 206 13.63 21.30 -12.10
CA GLU A 206 12.84 21.20 -13.33
C GLU A 206 11.62 20.29 -13.13
N MET A 207 11.82 19.14 -12.47
CA MET A 207 10.75 18.21 -12.14
C MET A 207 9.77 18.77 -11.13
N LYS A 208 10.23 19.60 -10.18
CA LYS A 208 9.34 20.31 -9.25
C LYS A 208 8.41 21.27 -9.98
N HIS A 209 8.89 22.01 -10.98
CA HIS A 209 8.02 22.88 -11.78
C HIS A 209 6.93 22.08 -12.51
N LEU A 210 7.30 20.99 -13.18
CA LEU A 210 6.34 20.08 -13.82
C LEU A 210 5.34 19.51 -12.80
N CYS A 211 5.84 19.09 -11.63
CA CYS A 211 5.03 18.55 -10.55
C CYS A 211 3.95 19.53 -10.09
N LEU A 212 4.30 20.80 -9.90
CA LEU A 212 3.33 21.85 -9.57
C LEU A 212 2.27 22.03 -10.66
N GLU A 213 2.67 21.99 -11.93
CA GLU A 213 1.72 22.11 -13.05
C GLU A 213 0.69 20.98 -13.05
N TYR A 214 1.13 19.72 -12.91
CA TYR A 214 0.20 18.60 -12.94
C TYR A 214 -0.55 18.39 -11.61
N ILE A 215 -0.03 18.86 -10.45
CA ILE A 215 -0.76 18.80 -9.16
C ILE A 215 -1.89 19.83 -9.11
N THR A 216 -1.68 21.03 -9.65
CA THR A 216 -2.59 22.17 -9.51
C THR A 216 -4.08 21.84 -9.76
N PRO A 217 -4.45 21.07 -10.80
CA PRO A 217 -5.83 20.70 -11.07
C PRO A 217 -6.49 19.81 -10.00
N TRP A 218 -5.72 19.14 -9.14
CA TRP A 218 -6.19 18.25 -8.09
C TRP A 218 -6.49 18.98 -6.78
N LEU A 219 -5.80 20.09 -6.50
CA LEU A 219 -5.95 20.85 -5.26
C LEU A 219 -7.40 21.34 -5.04
N ARG A 220 -8.09 21.72 -6.11
CA ARG A 220 -9.52 22.13 -6.05
C ARG A 220 -10.45 21.03 -5.53
N ASN A 221 -10.06 19.75 -5.67
CA ASN A 221 -10.87 18.63 -5.21
C ASN A 221 -10.80 18.43 -3.68
N LEU A 222 -9.81 19.02 -2.99
CA LEU A 222 -9.67 18.90 -1.53
C LEU A 222 -10.94 19.32 -0.78
N THR A 223 -11.65 20.33 -1.28
CA THR A 223 -12.92 20.80 -0.72
C THR A 223 -13.99 19.71 -0.60
N ARG A 224 -13.92 18.66 -1.45
CA ARG A 224 -14.85 17.53 -1.42
C ARG A 224 -14.59 16.59 -0.24
N PHE A 225 -13.38 16.60 0.30
CA PHE A 225 -12.95 15.73 1.40
C PHE A 225 -13.05 16.41 2.77
N CYS A 226 -13.26 17.74 2.81
CA CYS A 226 -13.42 18.47 4.07
C CYS A 226 -14.78 18.25 4.76
N ARG A 227 -15.78 17.64 4.09
CA ARG A 227 -17.16 17.51 4.61
C ARG A 227 -17.50 16.06 4.98
N SER A 228 -16.93 15.55 6.07
CA SER A 228 -17.33 14.23 6.62
C SER A 228 -17.90 14.25 8.05
N ASP A 229 -17.82 15.36 8.80
CA ASP A 229 -18.16 15.34 10.23
C ASP A 229 -19.49 16.00 10.65
N ASP A 230 -20.12 16.82 9.80
CA ASP A 230 -21.36 17.53 10.21
C ASP A 230 -22.63 16.66 10.12
N ALA A 231 -22.62 15.58 9.33
CA ALA A 231 -23.81 14.76 9.11
C ALA A 231 -24.07 13.70 10.20
N LYS A 232 -23.15 13.52 11.16
CA LYS A 232 -23.30 12.57 12.28
C LYS A 232 -23.71 13.22 13.60
N ARG A 233 -23.92 14.54 13.65
CA ARG A 233 -24.38 15.26 14.86
C ARG A 233 -25.88 15.54 14.94
N GLN A 234 -26.66 15.09 13.95
CA GLN A 234 -28.11 15.18 13.98
C GLN A 234 -28.73 13.84 13.58
N LYS A 235 -28.80 12.91 14.54
CA LYS A 235 -29.85 11.91 14.65
C LYS A 235 -29.85 11.32 16.05
#